data_AF-A0A424M3E4-F1
#
_entry.id   AF-A0A424M3E4-F1
#
_cell.length_a   1.000
_cell.length_b   1.000
_cell.length_c   1.000
_cell.angle_alpha   90.00
_cell.angle_beta   90.00
_cell.angle_gamma   90.00
#
_symmetry.space_group_name_H-M   'P 1'
#
loop_
_entity.id
_entity.type
_entity.pdbx_description
1 polymer ?
#
loop_
_entity_poly.entity_id
_entity_poly.type
_entity_poly.pdbx_seq_one_letter_code
_entity_poly.pdbx_strand_id
1 'polypeptide(L)'
;MTHFFAFPAELQGYLLYSVRIILSLAMFSLIAWAIIAIRAQDMQAHGASMIRAYAIGQGASTQAFLGLGWMFVVGTEPLGWLRDCLMVTAWGLNLIVAELIIIKLFAPRRLPA
;
A
#
# COMPACT_ATOMS: atom_id res chain seq x y z
N MET A 1 -11.31 11.03 0.18
CA MET A 1 -12.00 11.14 1.49
C MET A 1 -11.21 11.99 2.48
N THR A 2 -9.97 11.64 2.84
CA THR A 2 -9.15 12.36 3.84
C THR A 2 -9.04 13.89 3.68
N HIS A 3 -9.06 14.43 2.46
CA HIS A 3 -8.97 15.88 2.26
C HIS A 3 -10.31 16.62 2.40
N PHE A 4 -11.43 15.95 2.11
CA PHE A 4 -12.77 16.55 2.11
C PHE A 4 -13.56 16.27 3.40
N PHE A 5 -13.16 15.26 4.17
CA PHE A 5 -13.78 14.89 5.44
C PHE A 5 -12.79 15.11 6.59
N ALA A 6 -13.20 15.92 7.56
CA ALA A 6 -12.42 16.15 8.77
C ALA A 6 -12.39 14.88 9.62
N PHE A 7 -11.19 14.52 10.09
CA PHE A 7 -10.98 13.44 11.05
C PHE A 7 -10.48 14.02 12.37
N PRO A 8 -10.89 13.47 13.53
CA PRO A 8 -10.23 13.74 14.80
C PRO A 8 -8.73 13.47 14.70
N ALA A 9 -7.91 14.31 15.33
CA ALA A 9 -6.45 14.17 15.31
C ALA A 9 -5.97 12.82 15.90
N GLU A 10 -6.77 12.23 16.79
CA GLU A 10 -6.54 10.91 17.37
C GLU A 10 -6.67 9.77 16.34
N LEU A 11 -7.47 9.96 15.28
CA LEU A 11 -7.70 8.96 14.23
C LEU A 11 -6.87 9.24 12.97
N GLN A 12 -6.46 10.49 12.77
CA GLN A 12 -5.63 10.90 11.65
C GLN A 12 -4.74 12.07 12.02
N GLY A 13 -3.50 11.78 12.36
CA GLY A 13 -2.46 12.80 12.52
C GLY A 13 -1.94 13.31 11.18
N TYR A 14 -1.01 14.27 11.27
CA TYR A 14 -0.36 14.85 10.10
C TYR A 14 0.46 13.83 9.29
N LEU A 15 1.07 12.84 9.96
CA LEU A 15 1.83 11.78 9.31
C LEU A 15 0.91 10.95 8.42
N LEU A 16 -0.18 10.42 8.98
CA LEU A 16 -1.10 9.57 8.23
C LEU A 16 -1.79 10.34 7.09
N TYR A 17 -2.15 11.60 7.32
CA TYR A 17 -2.65 12.48 6.27
C TYR A 17 -1.67 12.58 5.10
N SER A 18 -0.41 12.92 5.39
CA SER A 18 0.62 13.16 4.37
C SER A 18 0.91 11.90 3.56
N VAL A 19 1.04 10.75 4.25
CA VAL A 19 1.26 9.46 3.59
C VAL A 19 0.08 9.07 2.71
N ARG A 20 -1.18 9.31 3.13
CA ARG A 20 -2.36 9.05 2.30
C ARG A 20 -2.34 9.85 1.00
N ILE A 21 -1.96 11.13 1.05
CA ILE A 21 -1.86 11.97 -0.14
C ILE A 21 -0.79 11.41 -1.10
N ILE A 22 0.41 11.13 -0.57
CA ILE A 22 1.52 10.58 -1.37
C ILE A 22 1.12 9.25 -2.01
N LEU A 23 0.54 8.33 -1.24
CA LEU A 23 0.13 7.01 -1.74
C LEU A 23 -1.03 7.11 -2.73
N SER A 24 -1.96 8.04 -2.55
CA SER A 24 -3.06 8.27 -3.51
C SER A 24 -2.51 8.72 -4.86
N LEU A 25 -1.55 9.65 -4.85
CA LEU A 25 -0.89 10.12 -6.07
C LEU A 25 -0.06 9.02 -6.71
N ALA A 26 0.72 8.27 -5.90
CA ALA A 26 1.52 7.16 -6.39
C ALA A 26 0.65 6.07 -7.05
N MET A 27 -0.47 5.70 -6.41
CA MET A 27 -1.43 4.75 -6.97
C MET A 27 -2.03 5.25 -8.29
N PHE A 28 -2.40 6.53 -8.38
CA PHE A 28 -2.88 7.13 -9.62
C PHE A 28 -1.83 7.05 -10.73
N SER A 29 -0.58 7.43 -10.43
CA SER A 29 0.54 7.34 -11.38
C SER A 29 0.83 5.90 -11.82
N LEU A 30 0.76 4.93 -10.90
CA LEU A 30 0.96 3.51 -11.21
C LEU A 30 -0.13 2.98 -12.14
N ILE A 31 -1.39 3.34 -11.91
CA ILE A 31 -2.50 2.95 -12.78
C ILE A 31 -2.34 3.59 -14.17
N ALA A 32 -2.01 4.89 -14.23
CA ALA A 32 -1.74 5.58 -15.49
C ALA A 32 -0.59 4.90 -16.27
N TRP A 33 0.50 4.55 -15.58
CA TRP A 33 1.62 3.83 -16.19
C TRP A 33 1.21 2.43 -16.66
N ALA A 34 0.40 1.71 -15.89
CA ALA A 34 -0.11 0.40 -16.28
C ALA A 34 -0.92 0.47 -17.58
N ILE A 35 -1.69 1.55 -17.78
CA ILE A 35 -2.44 1.81 -19.03
C ILE A 35 -1.49 2.09 -20.19
N ILE A 36 -0.43 2.87 -19.97
CA ILE A 36 0.59 3.14 -21.02
C ILE A 36 1.30 1.83 -21.40
N ALA A 37 1.73 1.04 -20.42
CA ALA A 37 2.45 -0.22 -20.63
C ALA A 37 1.62 -1.24 -21.42
N ILE A 38 0.33 -1.42 -21.10
CA ILE A 38 -0.53 -2.35 -21.85
C ILE A 38 -0.74 -1.89 -23.30
N ARG A 39 -0.85 -0.57 -23.54
CA ARG A 39 -0.93 -0.01 -24.89
C ARG A 39 0.36 -0.22 -25.68
N ALA A 40 1.50 -0.20 -25.01
CA ALA A 40 2.81 -0.55 -25.57
C ALA A 40 3.04 -2.07 -25.69
N GLN A 41 2.06 -2.90 -25.35
CA GLN A 41 2.15 -4.37 -25.33
C GLN A 41 3.19 -4.92 -24.33
N ASP A 42 3.61 -4.12 -23.35
CA ASP A 42 4.47 -4.56 -22.26
C ASP A 42 3.65 -5.11 -21.09
N MET A 43 3.38 -6.41 -21.16
CA MET A 43 2.60 -7.13 -20.15
C MET A 43 3.33 -7.21 -18.79
N GLN A 44 4.66 -7.20 -18.78
CA GLN A 44 5.44 -7.29 -17.54
C GLN A 44 5.36 -5.97 -16.78
N ALA A 45 5.61 -4.85 -17.45
CA ALA A 45 5.48 -3.52 -16.84
C ALA A 45 4.04 -3.23 -16.41
N HIS A 46 3.04 -3.63 -17.21
CA HIS A 46 1.63 -3.54 -16.84
C HIS A 46 1.35 -4.30 -15.52
N GLY A 47 1.70 -5.58 -15.48
CA GLY A 47 1.47 -6.43 -14.31
C GLY A 47 2.19 -5.91 -13.06
N ALA A 48 3.45 -5.50 -13.20
CA ALA A 48 4.23 -4.94 -12.10
C ALA A 48 3.61 -3.66 -11.53
N SER A 49 3.16 -2.74 -12.39
CA SER A 49 2.49 -1.51 -11.94
C SER A 49 1.13 -1.79 -11.29
N MET A 50 0.35 -2.74 -11.83
CA MET A 50 -0.93 -3.14 -11.24
C MET A 50 -0.76 -3.77 -9.86
N ILE A 51 0.24 -4.63 -9.66
CA ILE A 51 0.53 -5.26 -8.36
C ILE A 51 0.87 -4.19 -7.31
N ARG A 52 1.70 -3.19 -7.66
CA ARG A 52 2.03 -2.08 -6.74
C ARG A 52 0.80 -1.23 -6.41
N ALA A 53 -0.03 -0.89 -7.41
CA ALA A 53 -1.26 -0.14 -7.18
C ALA A 53 -2.24 -0.90 -6.27
N TYR A 54 -2.40 -2.20 -6.50
CA TYR A 54 -3.23 -3.07 -5.67
C TYR A 54 -2.73 -3.13 -4.22
N ALA A 55 -1.42 -3.22 -4.01
CA ALA A 55 -0.83 -3.24 -2.67
C ALA A 55 -1.09 -1.96 -1.87
N ILE A 56 -1.07 -0.80 -2.53
CA ILE A 56 -1.48 0.47 -1.92
C ILE A 56 -2.97 0.45 -1.57
N GLY A 57 -3.83 0.00 -2.50
CA GLY A 57 -5.27 -0.09 -2.31
C GLY A 57 -5.71 -1.06 -1.21
N GLN A 58 -4.97 -2.16 -1.02
CA GLN A 58 -5.21 -3.15 0.04
C GLN A 58 -4.97 -2.62 1.46
N GLY A 59 -4.40 -1.43 1.63
CA GLY A 59 -4.01 -0.87 2.93
C GLY A 59 -5.07 -1.05 4.03
N ALA A 60 -6.36 -0.92 3.72
CA ALA A 60 -7.44 -1.08 4.68
C ALA A 60 -7.46 -2.46 5.38
N SER A 61 -7.21 -3.56 4.65
CA SER A 61 -7.28 -4.93 5.20
C SER A 61 -6.11 -5.22 6.14
N THR A 62 -4.88 -4.88 5.72
CA THR A 62 -3.67 -5.08 6.54
C THR A 62 -3.70 -4.18 7.78
N GLN A 63 -4.20 -2.94 7.64
CA GLN A 63 -4.38 -2.02 8.76
C GLN A 63 -5.40 -2.55 9.76
N ALA A 64 -6.52 -3.10 9.30
CA ALA A 64 -7.50 -3.74 10.18
C ALA A 64 -6.90 -4.95 10.90
N PHE A 65 -6.17 -5.82 10.18
CA PHE A 65 -5.52 -6.98 10.79
C PHE A 65 -4.52 -6.58 11.88
N LEU A 66 -3.63 -5.63 11.61
CA LEU A 66 -2.65 -5.15 12.59
C LEU A 66 -3.33 -4.40 13.75
N GLY A 67 -4.37 -3.62 13.48
CA GLY A 67 -5.13 -2.90 14.50
C GLY A 67 -5.88 -3.85 15.44
N LEU A 68 -6.55 -4.88 14.91
CA LEU A 68 -7.21 -5.91 15.69
C LEU A 68 -6.21 -6.73 16.51
N GLY A 69 -5.06 -7.08 15.91
CA GLY A 69 -3.98 -7.76 16.62
C GLY A 69 -3.43 -6.92 17.78
N TRP A 70 -3.26 -5.61 17.59
CA TRP A 70 -2.88 -4.69 18.65
C TRP A 70 -3.91 -4.67 19.78
N MET A 71 -5.19 -4.49 19.46
CA MET A 71 -6.27 -4.49 20.46
C MET A 71 -6.34 -5.80 21.23
N PHE A 72 -6.10 -6.93 20.57
CA PHE A 72 -6.09 -8.24 21.22
C PHE A 72 -4.95 -8.38 22.25
N VAL A 73 -3.77 -7.84 21.95
CA VAL A 73 -2.58 -7.95 22.83
C VAL A 73 -2.57 -6.89 23.92
N VAL A 74 -2.93 -5.65 23.59
CA VAL A 74 -2.80 -4.48 24.48
C VAL A 74 -4.11 -4.13 25.19
N GLY A 75 -5.25 -4.60 24.68
CA GLY A 75 -6.57 -4.35 25.24
C GLY A 75 -7.16 -2.96 24.94
N THR A 76 -6.46 -2.15 24.14
CA THR A 76 -6.87 -0.77 23.79
C THR A 76 -6.68 -0.48 22.30
N GLU A 77 -7.45 0.46 21.77
CA GLU A 77 -7.30 0.95 20.40
C GLU A 77 -6.02 1.78 20.27
N PRO A 78 -5.21 1.58 19.21
CA PRO A 78 -4.10 2.50 18.95
C PRO A 78 -4.66 3.86 18.52
N LEU A 79 -4.23 4.93 19.19
CA LEU A 79 -4.65 6.31 18.90
C LEU A 79 -3.43 7.21 18.62
N GLY A 80 -3.70 8.33 17.96
CA GLY A 80 -2.72 9.40 17.67
C GLY A 80 -1.50 8.91 16.90
N TRP A 81 -0.31 9.29 17.35
CA TRP A 81 0.96 8.97 16.68
C TRP A 81 1.17 7.46 16.47
N LEU A 82 0.88 6.65 17.48
CA LEU A 82 1.06 5.21 17.43
C LEU A 82 0.20 4.58 16.33
N ARG A 83 -1.05 5.06 16.22
CA ARG A 83 -2.00 4.66 15.19
C ARG A 83 -1.48 4.99 13.79
N ASP A 84 -0.97 6.20 13.61
CA ASP A 84 -0.39 6.65 12.34
C ASP A 84 0.77 5.74 11.93
N CYS A 85 1.72 5.48 12.83
CA CYS A 85 2.85 4.58 12.57
C CYS A 85 2.39 3.18 12.18
N LEU A 86 1.47 2.57 12.94
CA LEU A 86 0.95 1.23 12.66
C LEU A 86 0.30 1.18 11.27
N MET A 87 -0.47 2.20 10.90
CA MET A 87 -1.07 2.28 9.57
C MET A 87 -0.05 2.43 8.44
N VAL A 88 1.00 3.22 8.65
CA VAL A 88 2.08 3.41 7.67
C VAL A 88 2.88 2.11 7.52
N THR A 89 3.17 1.41 8.60
CA THR A 89 3.84 0.09 8.57
C THR A 89 3.03 -0.92 7.76
N ALA A 90 1.70 -0.91 7.89
CA ALA A 90 0.82 -1.78 7.10
C ALA A 90 1.00 -1.60 5.58
N TRP A 91 1.10 -0.35 5.12
CA TRP A 91 1.40 -0.08 3.71
C TRP A 91 2.82 -0.51 3.32
N GLY A 92 3.80 -0.28 4.19
CA GLY A 92 5.16 -0.76 3.98
C GLY A 92 5.22 -2.27 3.76
N LEU A 93 4.51 -3.04 4.61
CA LEU A 93 4.42 -4.50 4.46
C LEU A 93 3.77 -4.91 3.13
N ASN A 94 2.66 -4.26 2.75
CA ASN A 94 2.00 -4.55 1.47
C ASN A 94 2.94 -4.30 0.29
N LEU A 95 3.68 -3.19 0.29
CA LEU A 95 4.63 -2.85 -0.77
C LEU A 95 5.82 -3.80 -0.83
N ILE A 96 6.35 -4.24 0.32
CA ILE A 96 7.40 -5.27 0.37
C ILE A 96 6.90 -6.56 -0.26
N VAL A 97 5.71 -7.04 0.14
CA VAL A 97 5.11 -8.25 -0.41
C VAL A 97 4.87 -8.11 -1.91
N ALA A 98 4.39 -6.96 -2.37
CA ALA A 98 4.19 -6.66 -3.77
C ALA A 98 5.49 -6.78 -4.57
N GLU A 99 6.58 -6.18 -4.09
CA GLU A 99 7.87 -6.23 -4.79
C GLU A 99 8.44 -7.66 -4.81
N LEU A 100 8.29 -8.43 -3.73
CA LEU A 100 8.69 -9.84 -3.70
C LEU A 100 7.90 -10.67 -4.73
N ILE A 101 6.60 -10.41 -4.90
CA ILE A 101 5.77 -11.07 -5.91
C ILE A 101 6.24 -10.68 -7.32
N ILE A 102 6.50 -9.40 -7.57
CA ILE A 102 6.98 -8.89 -8.87
C ILE A 102 8.32 -9.53 -9.25
N ILE A 103 9.28 -9.55 -8.31
CA ILE A 103 10.58 -10.19 -8.53
C ILE A 103 10.39 -11.68 -8.90
N LYS A 104 9.49 -12.40 -8.23
CA LYS A 104 9.25 -13.82 -8.52
C LYS A 104 8.54 -14.05 -9.85
N LEU A 105 7.57 -13.22 -10.22
CA LEU A 105 6.78 -13.39 -11.44
C LEU A 105 7.54 -12.99 -12.70
N PHE A 106 8.40 -11.97 -12.60
CA PHE A 106 9.11 -11.39 -13.74
C PHE A 106 10.63 -11.64 -13.71
N ALA A 107 11.14 -12.42 -12.76
CA ALA A 107 12.53 -12.89 -12.81
C ALA A 107 12.76 -13.65 -14.12
N PRO A 108 13.85 -13.38 -14.85
CA PRO A 108 14.22 -14.17 -16.01
C PRO A 108 14.41 -15.62 -15.57
N ARG A 109 13.63 -16.54 -16.17
CA ARG A 109 13.81 -17.98 -15.96
C ARG A 109 15.26 -18.32 -16.31
N ARG A 110 16.08 -18.67 -15.32
CA ARG A 110 17.37 -19.30 -15.58
C ARG A 110 17.07 -20.65 -16.21
N LEU A 111 17.31 -20.79 -17.52
CA LEU A 111 17.29 -22.10 -18.16
C LEU A 111 18.41 -22.94 -17.52
N PRO A 112 18.14 -24.19 -17.11
CA PRO A 112 19.21 -25.10 -16.72
C PRO A 112 20.14 -25.33 -17.92
N ALA A 113 21.44 -25.27 -17.67
CA ALA A 113 22.51 -25.49 -18.64
C ALA A 113 22.65 -26.97 -19.01
#